data_AF-A0A6B3C828-F1
#
_entry.id   AF-A0A6B3C828-F1
#
_cell.length_a   1.000
_cell.length_b   1.000
_cell.length_c   1.000
_cell.angle_alpha   90.00
_cell.angle_beta   90.00
_cell.angle_gamma   90.00
#
_symmetry.space_group_name_H-M   'P 1'
#
loop_
_entity.id
_entity.type
_entity.pdbx_description
1 polymer ?
#
loop_
_entity_poly.entity_id
_entity_poly.type
_entity_poly.pdbx_seq_one_letter_code
_entity_poly.pdbx_strand_id
1 'polypeptide(L)'
;KPDIDGSEITYDTIRRQPDRYDEIDVEVAGPIAARYEICRDAKVAADIEYTAAKSLLLDALGTGRNAVHLGRRIAYRTAREDGSTIALQPAR
;
A
#
# COMPACT_ATOMS: atom_id res chain seq x y z
N LYS A 1 39.43 7.94 -34.97
CA LYS A 1 39.40 7.56 -33.53
C LYS A 1 38.67 8.67 -32.77
N PRO A 2 37.48 8.43 -32.19
CA PRO A 2 36.50 7.38 -32.45
C PRO A 2 35.15 7.93 -33.00
N ASP A 3 34.35 7.02 -33.56
CA ASP A 3 32.89 7.14 -33.72
C ASP A 3 32.25 7.50 -32.38
N ILE A 4 31.30 8.43 -32.39
CA ILE A 4 30.32 8.50 -31.31
C ILE A 4 29.16 7.62 -31.74
N ASP A 5 29.22 6.42 -31.20
CA ASP A 5 28.12 5.47 -31.09
C ASP A 5 26.83 6.15 -30.65
N GLY A 6 25.75 5.57 -31.16
CA GLY A 6 24.39 5.94 -30.85
C GLY A 6 24.15 6.10 -29.35
N SER A 7 23.58 7.24 -29.01
CA SER A 7 22.59 7.32 -27.94
C SER A 7 21.27 7.57 -28.66
N GLU A 8 20.76 6.56 -29.36
CA GLU A 8 19.65 5.75 -28.83
C GLU A 8 18.65 6.62 -28.08
N ILE A 9 17.83 7.29 -28.89
CA ILE A 9 16.38 7.28 -28.77
C ILE A 9 15.90 7.32 -27.32
N THR A 10 15.55 8.53 -26.88
CA THR A 10 14.60 8.73 -25.78
C THR A 10 13.26 8.12 -26.19
N TYR A 11 13.12 6.80 -26.09
CA TYR A 11 11.82 6.19 -25.97
C TYR A 11 11.33 6.51 -24.57
N ASP A 12 10.83 7.73 -24.40
CA ASP A 12 9.76 7.96 -23.44
C ASP A 12 8.68 6.97 -23.84
N THR A 13 8.64 5.85 -23.10
CA THR A 13 7.55 4.90 -23.19
C THR A 13 6.38 5.64 -22.56
N ILE A 14 5.72 6.48 -23.35
CA ILE A 14 4.37 6.97 -23.07
C ILE A 14 3.59 5.69 -22.84
N ARG A 15 3.32 5.40 -21.56
CA ARG A 15 2.52 4.27 -21.13
C ARG A 15 1.12 4.58 -21.61
N ARG A 16 0.85 4.26 -22.87
CA ARG A 16 -0.40 4.51 -23.57
C ARG A 16 -1.50 4.00 -22.65
N GLN A 17 -2.27 4.93 -22.10
CA GLN A 17 -3.41 4.59 -21.29
C GLN A 17 -4.28 3.71 -22.20
N PRO A 18 -4.64 2.49 -21.80
CA PRO A 18 -5.48 1.64 -22.66
C PRO A 18 -6.72 2.45 -23.04
N ASP A 19 -7.10 2.44 -24.33
CA ASP A 19 -8.19 3.22 -24.97
C ASP A 19 -9.60 2.88 -24.41
N ARG A 20 -9.69 2.43 -23.16
CA ARG A 20 -10.91 2.02 -22.46
C ARG A 20 -11.64 3.18 -21.81
N TYR A 21 -11.00 4.33 -21.68
CA TYR A 21 -11.55 5.50 -20.98
C TYR A 21 -11.58 6.69 -21.91
N ASP A 22 -12.68 7.43 -21.85
CA ASP A 22 -12.76 8.74 -22.47
C ASP A 22 -11.89 9.71 -21.65
N GLU A 23 -11.03 10.48 -22.32
CA GLU A 23 -10.18 11.51 -21.69
C GLU A 23 -11.01 12.77 -21.37
N ILE A 24 -12.15 12.60 -20.70
CA ILE A 24 -13.03 13.68 -20.27
C ILE A 24 -13.30 13.57 -18.77
N ASP A 25 -13.37 14.73 -18.12
CA ASP A 25 -13.89 14.81 -16.77
C ASP A 25 -15.41 14.71 -16.79
N VAL A 26 -15.97 13.89 -15.89
CA VAL A 26 -17.41 13.70 -15.75
C VAL A 26 -17.86 14.24 -14.40
N GLU A 27 -18.74 15.23 -14.43
CA GLU A 27 -19.36 15.77 -13.21
C GLU A 27 -20.25 14.69 -12.57
N VAL A 28 -20.03 14.41 -11.29
CA VAL A 28 -20.77 13.41 -10.52
C VAL A 28 -21.82 14.10 -9.65
N ALA A 29 -22.99 13.49 -9.50
CA ALA A 29 -24.04 14.03 -8.64
C ALA A 29 -23.54 14.22 -7.20
N GLY A 30 -23.81 15.40 -6.62
CA GLY A 30 -23.35 15.80 -5.29
C GLY A 30 -23.53 14.76 -4.17
N PRO A 31 -24.68 14.07 -4.06
CA PRO A 31 -24.86 13.02 -3.04
C PRO A 31 -23.90 11.82 -3.18
N ILE A 32 -23.50 11.48 -4.41
CA ILE A 32 -22.57 10.38 -4.68
C ILE A 32 -21.15 10.83 -4.31
N ALA A 33 -20.75 12.03 -4.76
CA ALA A 33 -19.45 12.61 -4.44
C ALA A 33 -19.25 12.75 -2.92
N ALA A 34 -20.21 13.35 -2.23
CA ALA A 34 -20.15 13.55 -0.78
C ALA A 34 -20.05 12.23 -0.01
N ARG A 35 -20.83 11.20 -0.40
CA ARG A 35 -20.74 9.87 0.21
C ARG A 35 -19.35 9.26 0.01
N TYR A 36 -18.82 9.36 -1.21
CA TYR A 36 -17.50 8.82 -1.51
C TYR A 36 -16.40 9.51 -0.69
N GLU A 37 -16.41 10.84 -0.62
CA GLU A 37 -15.43 11.62 0.15
C GLU A 37 -15.47 11.27 1.64
N ILE A 38 -16.65 11.23 2.25
CA ILE A 38 -16.80 10.86 3.67
C ILE A 38 -16.25 9.45 3.92
N CYS A 39 -16.59 8.48 3.08
CA CYS A 39 -16.09 7.12 3.23
C CYS A 39 -14.58 7.02 3.00
N ARG A 40 -14.04 7.78 2.04
CA ARG A 40 -12.60 7.84 1.76
C ARG A 40 -11.85 8.38 2.97
N ASP A 41 -12.30 9.49 3.54
CA ASP A 41 -11.62 10.12 4.68
C ASP A 41 -11.67 9.23 5.92
N ALA A 42 -12.82 8.61 6.20
CA ALA A 42 -12.96 7.63 7.27
C ALA A 42 -12.03 6.43 7.05
N LYS A 43 -11.91 5.94 5.81
CA LYS A 43 -10.98 4.86 5.46
C LYS A 43 -9.53 5.27 5.68
N VAL A 44 -9.13 6.45 5.23
CA VAL A 44 -7.76 6.96 5.41
C VAL A 44 -7.42 7.08 6.89
N ALA A 45 -8.32 7.66 7.70
CA ALA A 45 -8.13 7.76 9.14
C ALA A 45 -7.98 6.37 9.80
N ALA A 46 -8.82 5.40 9.41
CA ALA A 46 -8.74 4.03 9.92
C ALA A 46 -7.43 3.32 9.49
N ASP A 47 -6.97 3.53 8.25
CA ASP A 47 -5.72 2.94 7.75
C ASP A 47 -4.49 3.52 8.47
N ILE A 48 -4.51 4.82 8.81
CA ILE A 48 -3.47 5.48 9.63
C ILE A 48 -3.43 4.85 11.04
N GLU A 49 -4.58 4.78 11.71
CA GLU A 49 -4.68 4.21 13.06
C GLU A 49 -4.25 2.73 13.07
N TYR A 50 -4.69 1.96 12.06
CA TYR A 50 -4.30 0.56 11.92
C TYR A 50 -2.78 0.41 11.72
N THR A 51 -2.14 1.33 11.01
CA THR A 51 -0.69 1.35 10.84
C THR A 51 0.02 1.65 12.16
N ALA A 52 -0.47 2.62 12.94
CA ALA A 52 0.07 2.93 14.27
C ALA A 52 -0.05 1.72 15.22
N ALA A 53 -1.22 1.08 15.27
CA ALA A 53 -1.45 -0.12 16.07
C ALA A 53 -0.55 -1.29 15.64
N LYS A 54 -0.28 -1.46 14.34
CA LYS A 54 0.67 -2.46 13.83
C LYS A 54 2.09 -2.22 14.32
N SER A 55 2.55 -0.97 14.33
CA SER A 55 3.88 -0.62 14.83
C SER A 55 4.01 -0.97 16.31
N LEU A 56 3.03 -0.57 17.13
CA LEU A 56 3.00 -0.92 18.56
C LEU A 56 3.03 -2.43 18.78
N LEU A 57 2.29 -3.19 17.96
CA LEU A 57 2.27 -4.65 18.06
C LEU A 57 3.61 -5.28 17.65
N LEU A 58 4.28 -4.74 16.64
CA LEU A 58 5.63 -5.19 16.24
C LEU A 58 6.67 -4.88 17.31
N ASP A 59 6.60 -3.70 17.91
CA ASP A 59 7.49 -3.30 19.00
C ASP A 59 7.33 -4.24 20.21
N ALA A 60 6.09 -4.55 20.58
CA ALA A 60 5.79 -5.51 21.65
C ALA A 60 6.20 -6.95 21.31
N LEU A 61 6.12 -7.34 20.03
CA LEU A 61 6.46 -8.68 19.56
C LEU A 61 7.98 -8.92 19.45
N GLY A 62 8.77 -7.87 19.20
CA GLY A 62 10.21 -7.95 18.99
C GLY A 62 10.59 -8.91 17.86
N THR A 63 11.40 -9.92 18.16
CA THR A 63 11.81 -10.97 17.21
C THR A 63 10.83 -12.15 17.13
N GLY A 64 9.72 -12.10 17.88
CA GLY A 64 8.71 -13.13 17.89
C GLY A 64 8.01 -13.32 16.55
N ARG A 65 7.61 -14.57 16.26
CA ARG A 65 6.84 -14.91 15.05
C ARG A 65 5.33 -14.71 15.23
N ASN A 66 4.78 -15.01 16.41
CA ASN A 66 3.33 -15.01 16.64
C ASN A 66 2.98 -14.08 17.79
N ALA A 67 2.04 -13.16 17.57
CA ALA A 67 1.41 -12.38 18.63
C ALA A 67 0.20 -13.15 19.16
N VAL A 68 0.16 -13.40 20.46
CA VAL A 68 -0.90 -14.15 21.15
C VAL A 68 -1.44 -13.31 22.30
N HIS A 69 -2.75 -13.30 22.45
CA HIS A 69 -3.45 -12.68 23.58
C HIS A 69 -4.50 -13.66 24.12
N LEU A 70 -4.47 -13.95 25.42
CA LEU A 70 -5.37 -14.90 26.09
C LEU A 70 -5.41 -16.29 25.40
N GLY A 71 -4.26 -16.80 24.97
CA GLY A 71 -4.16 -18.09 24.28
C GLY A 71 -4.62 -18.08 22.80
N ARG A 72 -5.20 -16.97 22.31
CA ARG A 72 -5.58 -16.80 20.90
C ARG A 72 -4.50 -16.06 20.14
N ARG A 73 -4.07 -16.59 18.99
CA ARG A 73 -3.21 -15.84 18.07
C ARG A 73 -4.00 -14.66 17.50
N ILE A 74 -3.42 -13.47 17.56
CA ILE A 74 -4.03 -12.24 17.03
C ILE A 74 -3.32 -11.74 15.77
N ALA A 75 -2.03 -12.04 15.62
CA ALA A 75 -1.26 -11.74 14.43
C ALA A 75 -0.05 -12.67 14.30
N TYR A 76 0.53 -12.72 13.11
CA TYR A 76 1.83 -13.35 12.89
C TYR A 76 2.71 -12.49 11.99
N ARG A 77 4.00 -12.51 12.29
CA ARG A 77 5.04 -11.77 11.61
C ARG A 77 5.74 -12.68 10.60
N THR A 78 5.99 -12.12 9.43
CA THR A 78 6.90 -12.68 8.43
C THR A 78 8.14 -11.80 8.44
N ALA A 79 9.30 -12.39 8.72
CA ALA A 79 10.59 -11.70 8.73
C ALA A 79 11.50 -12.26 7.62
N ARG A 80 12.47 -11.46 7.19
CA ARG A 80 13.58 -11.91 6.34
C ARG A 80 14.60 -12.68 7.17
N GLU A 81 15.56 -13.31 6.49
CA GLU A 81 16.69 -14.00 7.14
C GLU A 81 17.56 -13.05 7.98
N ASP A 82 17.62 -11.77 7.63
CA ASP A 82 18.31 -10.72 8.39
C ASP A 82 17.57 -10.27 9.67
N GLY A 83 16.39 -10.85 9.95
CA GLY A 83 15.57 -10.50 11.10
C GLY A 83 14.71 -9.24 10.91
N SER A 84 14.75 -8.58 9.74
CA SER A 84 13.87 -7.44 9.41
C SER A 84 12.45 -7.90 9.12
N THR A 85 11.46 -7.07 9.47
CA THR A 85 10.04 -7.38 9.23
C THR A 85 9.68 -7.19 7.76
N ILE A 86 9.10 -8.22 7.14
CA ILE A 86 8.46 -8.13 5.81
C ILE A 86 7.00 -7.70 5.97
N ALA A 87 6.26 -8.40 6.85
CA ALA A 87 4.84 -8.17 7.02
C ALA A 87 4.36 -8.59 8.41
N LEU A 88 3.30 -7.95 8.88
CA LEU A 88 2.48 -8.41 9.99
C LEU A 88 1.07 -8.66 9.47
N GLN A 89 0.63 -9.91 9.58
CA GLN A 89 -0.67 -10.37 9.10
C GLN A 89 -1.57 -10.71 10.30
N PRO A 90 -2.84 -10.26 10.31
CA PRO A 90 -3.78 -10.64 11.36
C PRO A 90 -4.06 -12.15 11.31
N ALA A 91 -4.26 -12.76 12.47
CA ALA A 91 -4.76 -14.12 12.54
C ALA A 91 -6.24 -14.11 12.14
N ARG A 92 -6.62 -15.01 11.21
CA ARG A 92 -8.03 -15.26 10.88
C ARG A 92 -8.76 -15.91 12.05
#